data_AF-A0A7S0ENN2-F1
#
_entry.id   AF-A0A7S0ENN2-F1
#
_cell.length_a   1.000
_cell.length_b   1.000
_cell.length_c   1.000
_cell.angle_alpha   90.00
_cell.angle_beta   90.00
_cell.angle_gamma   90.00
#
_symmetry.space_group_name_H-M   'P 1'
#
loop_
_entity.id
_entity.type
_entity.pdbx_description
1 polymer ?
#
loop_
_entity_poly.entity_id
_entity_poly.type
_entity_poly.pdbx_seq_one_letter_code
_entity_poly.pdbx_strand_id
1 'polypeptide(L)'
;MMAAWLGLATAGHSNLISPKPRNAIDSRLPQWAGGKSPTKWEPHGDTPCACRNGSSVCDIGQTCLWMSVGCSIGCKECDGGQDGKGATNPNSKDRCGSGMKPTNNDPMHRSFNRNCTGDCVGSALDYTQHNPWRAPGAAPVFDPCGRAGGGPFPTAGHGEYVNTSFARFGDLGSKLPVSHAAVWKAGSVVETIWSIRANHGGGYQYRLCPLQAKLTEACFQATPLEFAGNSRLMMSNGAMIGINSTFVSEGTSPPGSTWQMNPLPMTHDYTAHGQGGPGQPREHPFPPPCHDPCPAGGCPGLSQGLCSGE
;
A
#
# COMPACT_ATOMS: atom_id res chain seq x y z
N MET A 1 -18.38 -12.58 33.22
CA MET A 1 -17.75 -12.52 31.89
C MET A 1 -16.43 -11.80 32.02
N MET A 2 -15.30 -12.51 31.92
CA MET A 2 -13.98 -11.86 31.85
C MET A 2 -13.85 -11.22 30.46
N ALA A 3 -13.72 -9.89 30.41
CA ALA A 3 -13.35 -9.19 29.20
C ALA A 3 -11.87 -9.54 28.90
N ALA A 4 -11.66 -10.44 27.94
CA ALA A 4 -10.32 -10.72 27.43
C ALA A 4 -9.86 -9.53 26.58
N TRP A 5 -8.91 -8.77 27.12
CA TRP A 5 -8.19 -7.74 26.39
C TRP A 5 -7.00 -8.39 25.71
N LEU A 6 -6.96 -8.35 24.37
CA LEU A 6 -5.80 -8.83 23.61
C LEU A 6 -4.92 -7.63 23.30
N GLY A 7 -3.69 -7.65 23.83
CA GLY A 7 -2.63 -6.79 23.34
C GLY A 7 -2.23 -7.27 21.95
N LEU A 8 -2.48 -6.46 20.93
CA LEU A 8 -2.13 -6.77 19.55
C LEU A 8 -0.95 -5.89 19.15
N ALA A 9 0.15 -6.53 18.79
CA ALA A 9 1.21 -5.86 18.07
C ALA A 9 0.77 -5.77 16.61
N THR A 10 0.74 -4.57 16.05
CA THR A 10 0.39 -4.39 14.65
C THR A 10 1.61 -4.61 13.78
N ALA A 11 1.52 -5.66 12.99
CA ALA A 11 2.42 -6.02 11.92
C ALA A 11 1.74 -5.57 10.62
N GLY A 12 2.41 -4.72 9.86
CA GLY A 12 1.86 -4.20 8.63
C GLY A 12 2.97 -3.90 7.65
N HIS A 13 2.71 -4.20 6.39
CA HIS A 13 3.36 -3.51 5.28
C HIS A 13 2.60 -2.24 4.98
N SER A 14 3.25 -1.33 4.25
CA SER A 14 2.66 -0.05 3.84
C SER A 14 2.58 0.96 4.97
N ASN A 15 2.16 2.17 4.61
CA ASN A 15 2.23 3.36 5.45
C ASN A 15 1.08 3.42 6.48
N LEU A 16 0.95 2.38 7.31
CA LEU A 16 0.00 2.33 8.42
C LEU A 16 0.40 3.35 9.49
N ILE A 17 -0.54 4.24 9.84
CA ILE A 17 -0.37 5.34 10.79
C ILE A 17 -0.96 4.96 12.15
N SER A 18 -2.20 4.47 12.12
CA SER A 18 -2.95 4.11 13.32
C SER A 18 -3.59 2.72 13.14
N PRO A 19 -3.43 1.81 14.10
CA PRO A 19 -2.45 1.90 15.20
C PRO A 19 -1.01 1.95 14.66
N LYS A 20 -0.08 2.53 15.43
CA LYS A 20 1.34 2.55 15.03
C LYS A 20 1.87 1.12 14.86
N PRO A 21 2.39 0.73 13.68
CA PRO A 21 2.96 -0.59 13.47
C PRO A 21 4.32 -0.73 14.15
N ARG A 22 4.80 -1.97 14.28
CA ARG A 22 6.19 -2.24 14.68
C ARG A 22 7.23 -1.54 13.79
N ASN A 23 6.90 -1.38 12.52
CA ASN A 23 7.71 -0.71 11.48
C ASN A 23 7.92 0.79 11.77
N ALA A 24 7.11 1.38 12.65
CA ALA A 24 7.31 2.74 13.13
C ALA A 24 8.42 2.85 14.18
N ILE A 25 9.25 1.82 14.39
CA ILE A 25 10.29 1.79 15.42
C ILE A 25 11.26 2.98 15.32
N ASP A 26 11.56 3.45 14.10
CA ASP A 26 12.44 4.59 13.88
C ASP A 26 11.89 5.88 14.46
N SER A 27 10.58 5.99 14.69
CA SER A 27 9.96 7.17 15.35
C SER A 27 10.47 7.38 16.78
N ARG A 28 11.14 6.38 17.37
CA ARG A 28 11.83 6.48 18.67
C ARG A 28 13.16 7.20 18.59
N LEU A 29 13.71 7.43 17.41
CA LEU A 29 14.98 8.11 17.20
C LEU A 29 14.77 9.62 17.15
N PRO A 30 15.55 10.44 17.90
CA PRO A 30 15.37 11.89 17.92
C PRO A 30 15.40 12.56 16.54
N GLN A 31 16.20 12.05 15.61
CA GLN A 31 16.30 12.58 14.24
C GLN A 31 15.07 12.26 13.35
N TRP A 32 14.24 11.31 13.75
CA TRP A 32 13.01 10.91 13.06
C TRP A 32 11.73 11.36 13.81
N ALA A 33 11.88 11.92 15.02
CA ALA A 33 10.76 12.30 15.86
C ALA A 33 10.04 13.57 15.35
N GLY A 34 8.73 13.63 15.57
CA GLY A 34 7.91 14.81 15.25
C GLY A 34 7.80 15.08 13.74
N GLY A 35 7.85 14.02 12.93
CA GLY A 35 7.78 14.09 11.47
C GLY A 35 9.01 14.67 10.79
N LYS A 36 10.16 14.63 11.49
CA LYS A 36 11.46 14.97 10.92
C LYS A 36 12.07 13.75 10.23
N SER A 37 13.03 14.02 9.35
CA SER A 37 13.89 13.02 8.74
C SER A 37 15.27 13.64 8.53
N PRO A 38 16.37 12.90 8.77
CA PRO A 38 17.72 13.36 8.45
C PRO A 38 17.97 13.45 6.94
N THR A 39 17.12 12.83 6.13
CA THR A 39 17.16 12.89 4.67
C THR A 39 15.91 13.51 4.10
N LYS A 40 16.03 14.09 2.91
CA LYS A 40 14.91 14.63 2.13
C LYS A 40 14.88 13.95 0.77
N TRP A 41 13.68 13.78 0.21
CA TRP A 41 13.55 13.29 -1.15
C TRP A 41 13.80 14.41 -2.14
N GLU A 42 14.70 14.14 -3.08
CA GLU A 42 14.95 15.01 -4.21
C GLU A 42 13.92 14.75 -5.33
N PRO A 43 13.54 15.77 -6.13
CA PRO A 43 14.00 17.16 -6.08
C PRO A 43 13.16 18.06 -5.14
N HIS A 44 12.10 17.53 -4.53
CA HIS A 44 11.07 18.35 -3.88
C HIS A 44 11.39 18.74 -2.42
N GLY A 45 12.41 18.14 -1.80
CA GLY A 45 12.81 18.43 -0.42
C GLY A 45 11.87 17.89 0.66
N ASP A 46 10.98 16.97 0.31
CA ASP A 46 9.98 16.43 1.23
C ASP A 46 10.57 15.45 2.24
N THR A 47 9.96 15.39 3.42
CA THR A 47 10.26 14.32 4.39
C THR A 47 9.78 12.98 3.82
N PRO A 48 10.62 11.93 3.80
CA PRO A 48 10.18 10.57 3.53
C PRO A 48 9.04 10.17 4.46
N CYS A 49 8.05 9.44 3.93
CA CYS A 49 6.89 8.98 4.70
C CYS A 49 6.12 10.08 5.45
N ALA A 50 6.16 11.34 5.01
CA ALA A 50 5.36 12.40 5.63
C ALA A 50 3.86 12.02 5.70
N CYS A 51 3.24 12.19 6.87
CA CYS A 51 1.81 11.96 7.04
C CYS A 51 1.18 12.83 8.13
N ARG A 52 -0.16 12.74 8.24
CA ARG A 52 -0.99 13.48 9.20
C ARG A 52 -1.95 12.55 9.93
N ASN A 53 -2.30 12.91 11.15
CA ASN A 53 -3.43 12.34 11.89
C ASN A 53 -4.23 13.51 12.49
N GLY A 54 -5.40 13.79 11.92
CA GLY A 54 -6.05 15.08 12.04
C GLY A 54 -5.17 16.18 11.45
N SER A 55 -5.00 17.28 12.20
CA SER A 55 -4.07 18.36 11.84
C SER A 55 -2.63 18.10 12.28
N SER A 56 -2.40 17.11 13.13
CA SER A 56 -1.08 16.82 13.72
C SER A 56 -0.20 16.04 12.74
N VAL A 57 1.09 16.37 12.74
CA VAL A 57 2.09 15.55 12.05
C VAL A 57 2.17 14.20 12.75
N CYS A 58 2.07 13.14 11.97
CA CYS A 58 2.18 11.79 12.50
C CYS A 58 3.64 11.46 12.85
N ASP A 59 3.82 10.52 13.76
CA ASP A 59 5.13 10.07 14.22
C ASP A 59 5.32 8.58 13.90
N ILE A 60 5.72 8.32 12.64
CA ILE A 60 5.75 6.96 12.06
C ILE A 60 7.13 6.56 11.50
N GLY A 61 8.13 7.44 11.56
CA GLY A 61 9.47 7.17 11.00
C GLY A 61 9.40 6.72 9.53
N GLN A 62 10.00 5.58 9.22
CA GLN A 62 10.13 5.07 7.84
C GLN A 62 9.07 4.02 7.44
N THR A 63 7.89 3.99 8.06
CA THR A 63 6.86 2.95 7.79
C THR A 63 6.52 2.76 6.31
N CYS A 64 6.47 3.84 5.53
CA CYS A 64 6.16 3.77 4.10
C CYS A 64 7.22 3.03 3.27
N LEU A 65 8.42 2.80 3.82
CA LEU A 65 9.53 2.12 3.17
C LEU A 65 9.60 0.63 3.52
N TRP A 66 8.64 0.11 4.30
CA TRP A 66 8.49 -1.32 4.57
C TRP A 66 7.45 -1.92 3.62
N MET A 67 7.94 -2.45 2.50
CA MET A 67 7.09 -2.92 1.40
C MET A 67 7.63 -4.24 0.81
N SER A 68 6.97 -4.74 -0.24
CA SER A 68 7.47 -5.84 -1.06
C SER A 68 7.35 -5.43 -2.53
N VAL A 69 8.43 -5.49 -3.29
CA VAL A 69 8.48 -5.14 -4.73
C VAL A 69 8.82 -6.36 -5.58
N GLY A 70 8.48 -6.34 -6.88
CA GLY A 70 8.72 -7.47 -7.77
C GLY A 70 7.88 -8.71 -7.45
N CYS A 71 6.70 -8.51 -6.85
CA CYS A 71 5.75 -9.57 -6.54
C CYS A 71 4.66 -9.62 -7.63
N SER A 72 4.31 -10.82 -8.08
CA SER A 72 3.33 -11.08 -9.12
C SER A 72 2.41 -12.21 -8.70
N ILE A 73 1.16 -12.20 -9.17
CA ILE A 73 0.20 -13.27 -8.90
C ILE A 73 0.76 -14.62 -9.39
N GLY A 74 0.51 -15.68 -8.63
CA GLY A 74 0.90 -17.05 -8.99
C GLY A 74 2.38 -17.38 -8.74
N CYS A 75 3.22 -16.38 -8.45
CA CYS A 75 4.61 -16.62 -8.10
C CYS A 75 4.75 -17.16 -6.67
N LYS A 76 5.77 -18.00 -6.45
CA LYS A 76 6.10 -18.51 -5.12
C LYS A 76 6.87 -17.49 -4.28
N GLU A 77 7.67 -16.65 -4.93
CA GLU A 77 8.52 -15.65 -4.31
C GLU A 77 8.52 -14.35 -5.14
N CYS A 78 8.79 -13.23 -4.48
CA CYS A 78 9.05 -11.96 -5.15
C CYS A 78 10.49 -11.94 -5.68
N ASP A 79 10.72 -11.32 -6.84
CA ASP A 79 12.06 -11.23 -7.44
C ASP A 79 12.79 -9.90 -7.16
N GLY A 80 12.09 -8.94 -6.54
CA GLY A 80 12.63 -7.64 -6.17
C GLY A 80 12.89 -6.68 -7.35
N GLY A 81 12.52 -7.01 -8.60
CA GLY A 81 12.64 -6.08 -9.72
C GLY A 81 14.05 -5.88 -10.31
N GLN A 82 14.91 -6.89 -10.29
CA GLN A 82 16.33 -6.81 -10.72
C GLN A 82 16.62 -7.03 -12.23
N ASP A 83 17.88 -6.79 -12.60
CA ASP A 83 18.51 -6.98 -13.93
C ASP A 83 18.03 -8.24 -14.67
N GLY A 84 17.57 -8.04 -15.91
CA GLY A 84 17.01 -9.09 -16.76
C GLY A 84 15.59 -9.56 -16.40
N LYS A 85 15.06 -9.20 -15.22
CA LYS A 85 13.71 -9.57 -14.77
C LYS A 85 12.67 -8.46 -14.93
N GLY A 86 13.09 -7.25 -15.31
CA GLY A 86 12.21 -6.11 -15.63
C GLY A 86 11.86 -5.26 -14.41
N ALA A 87 11.13 -4.16 -14.63
CA ALA A 87 10.76 -3.18 -13.60
C ALA A 87 10.09 -3.79 -12.35
N THR A 88 10.07 -3.08 -11.23
CA THR A 88 9.47 -3.53 -9.96
C THR A 88 7.99 -3.83 -10.03
N ASN A 89 7.28 -3.20 -10.96
CA ASN A 89 5.88 -3.50 -11.28
C ASN A 89 5.80 -4.63 -12.34
N PRO A 90 5.07 -5.73 -12.08
CA PRO A 90 4.89 -6.80 -13.07
C PRO A 90 4.23 -6.35 -14.37
N ASN A 91 3.32 -5.37 -14.34
CA ASN A 91 2.53 -4.94 -15.49
C ASN A 91 1.93 -6.14 -16.27
N SER A 92 2.20 -6.23 -17.58
CA SER A 92 1.77 -7.32 -18.48
C SER A 92 2.69 -8.54 -18.48
N LYS A 93 3.69 -8.60 -17.58
CA LYS A 93 4.65 -9.71 -17.54
C LYS A 93 4.28 -10.73 -16.46
N ASP A 94 4.08 -11.99 -16.88
CA ASP A 94 4.17 -13.14 -15.97
C ASP A 94 5.62 -13.36 -15.55
N ARG A 95 5.98 -12.82 -14.38
CA ARG A 95 7.38 -12.75 -13.94
C ARG A 95 8.02 -14.11 -13.66
N CYS A 96 7.20 -15.12 -13.36
CA CYS A 96 7.66 -16.44 -12.95
C CYS A 96 7.15 -17.58 -13.85
N GLY A 97 6.45 -17.25 -14.94
CA GLY A 97 5.89 -18.24 -15.86
C GLY A 97 4.84 -19.13 -15.19
N SER A 98 4.12 -18.62 -14.19
CA SER A 98 3.12 -19.40 -13.44
C SER A 98 1.90 -19.75 -14.29
N GLY A 99 1.61 -18.95 -15.32
CA GLY A 99 0.39 -19.04 -16.12
C GLY A 99 -0.88 -18.64 -15.36
N MET A 100 -0.76 -18.14 -14.12
CA MET A 100 -1.92 -17.74 -13.33
C MET A 100 -2.70 -16.63 -14.04
N LYS A 101 -4.00 -16.84 -14.18
CA LYS A 101 -4.92 -15.87 -14.76
C LYS A 101 -5.48 -14.94 -13.67
N PRO A 102 -5.77 -13.67 -14.01
CA PRO A 102 -6.38 -12.74 -13.08
C PRO A 102 -7.77 -13.24 -12.67
N THR A 103 -8.11 -13.13 -11.39
CA THR A 103 -9.40 -13.49 -10.82
C THR A 103 -10.29 -12.27 -10.57
N ASN A 104 -9.69 -11.10 -10.35
CA ASN A 104 -10.39 -9.82 -10.26
C ASN A 104 -10.45 -9.15 -11.64
N ASN A 105 -11.53 -9.42 -12.38
CA ASN A 105 -11.71 -8.92 -13.74
C ASN A 105 -12.84 -7.90 -13.91
N ASP A 106 -13.66 -7.65 -12.89
CA ASP A 106 -14.67 -6.60 -12.94
C ASP A 106 -13.98 -5.21 -13.02
N PRO A 107 -14.24 -4.41 -14.07
CA PRO A 107 -13.71 -3.05 -14.20
C PRO A 107 -13.94 -2.17 -12.97
N MET A 108 -15.09 -2.30 -12.31
CA MET A 108 -15.46 -1.50 -11.14
C MET A 108 -14.64 -1.85 -9.90
N HIS A 109 -13.99 -3.01 -9.90
CA HIS A 109 -13.10 -3.49 -8.85
C HIS A 109 -11.61 -3.20 -9.14
N ARG A 110 -11.26 -2.61 -10.30
CA ARG A 110 -9.86 -2.31 -10.65
C ARG A 110 -9.51 -0.86 -10.33
N SER A 111 -8.28 -0.59 -9.90
CA SER A 111 -7.78 0.79 -9.73
C SER A 111 -7.19 1.38 -11.02
N PHE A 112 -6.79 0.51 -11.94
CA PHE A 112 -6.18 0.82 -13.22
C PHE A 112 -6.79 -0.03 -14.32
N ASN A 113 -6.59 0.39 -15.56
CA ASN A 113 -7.03 -0.36 -16.74
C ASN A 113 -8.52 -0.76 -16.70
N ARG A 114 -9.38 0.15 -16.23
CA ARG A 114 -10.83 -0.07 -16.13
C ARG A 114 -11.48 -0.21 -17.51
N ASN A 115 -10.96 0.50 -18.51
CA ASN A 115 -11.49 0.45 -19.88
C ASN A 115 -11.16 -0.87 -20.60
N CYS A 116 -10.30 -1.73 -20.03
CA CYS A 116 -9.99 -3.03 -20.59
C CYS A 116 -11.06 -4.07 -20.23
N THR A 117 -12.10 -4.12 -21.05
CA THR A 117 -13.27 -5.02 -20.93
C THR A 117 -13.39 -5.97 -22.11
N GLY A 118 -14.21 -7.03 -21.99
CA GLY A 118 -14.44 -7.98 -23.08
C GLY A 118 -13.14 -8.63 -23.57
N ASP A 119 -12.92 -8.62 -24.89
CA ASP A 119 -11.74 -9.21 -25.54
C ASP A 119 -10.41 -8.56 -25.13
N CYS A 120 -10.43 -7.39 -24.49
CA CYS A 120 -9.22 -6.81 -23.94
C CYS A 120 -8.68 -7.62 -22.75
N VAL A 121 -9.54 -8.25 -21.94
CA VAL A 121 -9.13 -8.95 -20.72
C VAL A 121 -8.22 -10.12 -21.06
N GLY A 122 -7.02 -10.15 -20.49
CA GLY A 122 -6.00 -11.16 -20.79
C GLY A 122 -5.26 -10.96 -22.12
N SER A 123 -5.54 -9.90 -22.87
CA SER A 123 -4.75 -9.50 -24.05
C SER A 123 -3.47 -8.77 -23.64
N ALA A 124 -2.62 -8.42 -24.60
CA ALA A 124 -1.44 -7.58 -24.37
C ALA A 124 -1.80 -6.15 -23.90
N LEU A 125 -3.02 -5.69 -24.17
CA LEU A 125 -3.55 -4.40 -23.70
C LEU A 125 -4.02 -4.48 -22.24
N ASP A 126 -4.13 -5.69 -21.69
CA ASP A 126 -4.37 -5.89 -20.27
C ASP A 126 -3.10 -5.70 -19.43
N TYR A 127 -2.60 -4.47 -19.39
CA TYR A 127 -1.27 -4.14 -18.88
C TYR A 127 -1.10 -4.28 -17.36
N THR A 128 -2.17 -4.62 -16.62
CA THR A 128 -2.09 -4.87 -15.17
C THR A 128 -2.34 -6.32 -14.80
N GLN A 129 -2.58 -7.22 -15.76
CA GLN A 129 -3.12 -8.56 -15.51
C GLN A 129 -2.31 -9.42 -14.53
N HIS A 130 -1.02 -9.13 -14.33
CA HIS A 130 -0.16 -9.86 -13.40
C HIS A 130 0.08 -9.13 -12.07
N ASN A 131 -0.46 -7.92 -11.90
CA ASN A 131 -0.34 -7.15 -10.67
C ASN A 131 -1.06 -7.85 -9.51
N PRO A 132 -0.56 -7.74 -8.26
CA PRO A 132 -1.18 -8.39 -7.09
C PRO A 132 -2.69 -8.15 -6.94
N TRP A 133 -3.17 -6.96 -7.32
CA TRP A 133 -4.59 -6.61 -7.23
C TRP A 133 -5.49 -7.38 -8.21
N ARG A 134 -4.92 -7.96 -9.26
CA ARG A 134 -5.67 -8.76 -10.24
C ARG A 134 -5.95 -10.19 -9.75
N ALA A 135 -5.36 -10.60 -8.63
CA ALA A 135 -5.81 -11.75 -7.84
C ALA A 135 -5.49 -11.49 -6.36
N PRO A 136 -6.35 -10.74 -5.62
CA PRO A 136 -6.03 -10.25 -4.28
C PRO A 136 -5.60 -11.37 -3.33
N GLY A 137 -4.38 -11.25 -2.78
CA GLY A 137 -3.77 -12.22 -1.87
C GLY A 137 -3.07 -13.41 -2.52
N ALA A 138 -3.05 -13.52 -3.86
CA ALA A 138 -2.38 -14.60 -4.57
C ALA A 138 -0.91 -14.29 -4.97
N ALA A 139 -0.46 -13.05 -4.77
CA ALA A 139 0.94 -12.69 -4.91
C ALA A 139 1.70 -12.96 -3.59
N PRO A 140 2.97 -13.39 -3.65
CA PRO A 140 3.79 -13.58 -2.47
C PRO A 140 4.22 -12.22 -1.88
N VAL A 141 4.78 -12.26 -0.67
CA VAL A 141 5.46 -11.14 -0.02
C VAL A 141 6.83 -11.59 0.49
N PHE A 142 7.80 -10.68 0.62
CA PHE A 142 9.10 -11.04 1.19
C PHE A 142 9.01 -11.40 2.68
N ASP A 143 8.15 -10.70 3.41
CA ASP A 143 7.95 -10.85 4.84
C ASP A 143 6.59 -10.25 5.20
N PRO A 144 5.71 -10.85 6.01
CA PRO A 144 4.36 -10.31 6.29
C PRO A 144 4.32 -8.90 6.94
N CYS A 145 5.46 -8.36 7.40
CA CYS A 145 5.59 -7.00 7.93
C CYS A 145 6.45 -6.10 7.04
N GLY A 146 6.73 -6.50 5.80
CA GLY A 146 7.54 -5.75 4.84
C GLY A 146 9.03 -5.99 4.95
N ARG A 147 9.70 -5.63 3.86
CA ARG A 147 11.14 -5.57 3.79
C ARG A 147 11.56 -4.10 3.70
N ALA A 148 12.56 -3.71 4.48
CA ALA A 148 13.13 -2.37 4.41
C ALA A 148 13.62 -2.09 2.98
N GLY A 149 13.04 -1.09 2.31
CA GLY A 149 13.35 -0.73 0.94
C GLY A 149 12.73 -1.65 -0.13
N GLY A 150 11.83 -2.55 0.27
CA GLY A 150 10.98 -3.32 -0.65
C GLY A 150 11.60 -4.56 -1.27
N GLY A 151 12.92 -4.64 -1.37
CA GLY A 151 13.63 -5.73 -2.05
C GLY A 151 15.01 -6.01 -1.45
N PRO A 152 15.73 -7.04 -1.94
CA PRO A 152 17.10 -7.31 -1.53
C PRO A 152 18.11 -6.27 -2.06
N PHE A 153 17.72 -5.44 -3.03
CA PHE A 153 18.56 -4.38 -3.62
C PHE A 153 17.74 -3.11 -3.85
N PRO A 154 18.38 -1.94 -3.88
CA PRO A 154 17.71 -0.69 -4.26
C PRO A 154 17.10 -0.78 -5.64
N THR A 155 15.90 -0.24 -5.79
CA THR A 155 15.18 -0.17 -7.07
C THR A 155 14.94 1.28 -7.44
N ALA A 156 14.85 1.57 -8.74
CA ALA A 156 14.49 2.91 -9.21
C ALA A 156 13.16 3.39 -8.58
N GLY A 157 13.07 4.68 -8.21
CA GLY A 157 11.86 5.29 -7.64
C GLY A 157 11.95 5.79 -6.19
N HIS A 158 13.15 6.00 -5.64
CA HIS A 158 13.38 6.65 -4.32
C HIS A 158 12.76 5.96 -3.09
N GLY A 159 12.41 4.67 -3.18
CA GLY A 159 11.99 3.83 -2.06
C GLY A 159 13.14 3.38 -1.14
N GLU A 160 14.16 4.21 -0.95
CA GLU A 160 15.40 3.83 -0.26
C GLU A 160 15.27 4.00 1.25
N TYR A 161 15.22 2.87 1.96
CA TYR A 161 15.28 2.85 3.42
C TYR A 161 16.64 3.37 3.91
N VAL A 162 16.61 4.38 4.79
CA VAL A 162 17.81 4.91 5.44
C VAL A 162 18.16 4.03 6.62
N ASN A 163 19.39 3.50 6.62
CA ASN A 163 19.86 2.67 7.73
C ASN A 163 19.78 3.39 9.07
N THR A 164 19.29 2.70 10.10
CA THR A 164 19.20 3.20 11.47
C THR A 164 19.86 2.23 12.44
N SER A 165 19.81 2.54 13.74
CA SER A 165 20.21 1.59 14.79
C SER A 165 19.27 0.40 14.91
N PHE A 166 18.08 0.43 14.28
CA PHE A 166 17.06 -0.63 14.40
C PHE A 166 17.02 -1.58 13.21
N ALA A 167 17.30 -1.09 12.01
CA ALA A 167 17.31 -1.89 10.80
C ALA A 167 18.13 -1.25 9.69
N ARG A 168 18.43 -2.06 8.67
CA ARG A 168 19.11 -1.67 7.44
C ARG A 168 18.27 -2.07 6.24
N PHE A 169 18.58 -1.49 5.09
CA PHE A 169 17.99 -1.89 3.81
C PHE A 169 18.03 -3.43 3.65
N GLY A 170 16.90 -4.01 3.24
CA GLY A 170 16.73 -5.45 3.05
C GLY A 170 16.32 -6.25 4.30
N ASP A 171 16.36 -5.66 5.50
CA ASP A 171 15.91 -6.33 6.72
C ASP A 171 14.41 -6.62 6.70
N LEU A 172 14.00 -7.70 7.38
CA LEU A 172 12.61 -8.16 7.43
C LEU A 172 11.87 -7.56 8.64
N GLY A 173 10.71 -6.96 8.41
CA GLY A 173 9.92 -6.28 9.44
C GLY A 173 9.44 -7.21 10.55
N SER A 174 9.19 -8.50 10.25
CA SER A 174 8.83 -9.50 11.25
C SER A 174 9.94 -9.75 12.29
N LYS A 175 11.18 -9.37 11.98
CA LYS A 175 12.35 -9.48 12.86
C LYS A 175 12.59 -8.25 13.72
N LEU A 176 11.90 -7.14 13.45
CA LEU A 176 11.93 -5.98 14.32
C LEU A 176 11.38 -6.33 15.71
N PRO A 177 11.93 -5.73 16.78
CA PRO A 177 11.33 -5.87 18.10
C PRO A 177 9.95 -5.22 18.12
N VAL A 178 9.09 -5.69 19.02
CA VAL A 178 7.80 -5.06 19.27
C VAL A 178 8.05 -3.66 19.83
N SER A 179 7.70 -2.63 19.06
CA SER A 179 7.94 -1.23 19.40
C SER A 179 6.66 -0.48 19.79
N HIS A 180 5.50 -0.95 19.33
CA HIS A 180 4.21 -0.34 19.60
C HIS A 180 3.17 -1.44 19.79
N ALA A 181 2.23 -1.22 20.70
CA ALA A 181 1.12 -2.12 20.95
C ALA A 181 -0.18 -1.31 21.01
N ALA A 182 -1.21 -1.80 20.34
CA ALA A 182 -2.57 -1.35 20.54
C ALA A 182 -3.29 -2.42 21.39
N VAL A 183 -4.16 -1.96 22.29
CA VAL A 183 -4.99 -2.84 23.09
C VAL A 183 -6.42 -2.64 22.67
N TRP A 184 -7.06 -3.73 22.24
CA TRP A 184 -8.45 -3.72 21.83
C TRP A 184 -9.23 -4.79 22.56
N LYS A 185 -10.53 -4.55 22.69
CA LYS A 185 -11.47 -5.58 23.13
C LYS A 185 -11.68 -6.56 21.98
N ALA A 186 -11.57 -7.86 22.25
CA ALA A 186 -11.87 -8.87 21.24
C ALA A 186 -13.29 -8.68 20.67
N GLY A 187 -13.42 -8.78 19.34
CA GLY A 187 -14.69 -8.56 18.62
C GLY A 187 -15.14 -7.09 18.49
N SER A 188 -14.33 -6.12 18.95
CA SER A 188 -14.64 -4.70 18.72
C SER A 188 -14.32 -4.26 17.29
N VAL A 189 -15.10 -3.30 16.80
CA VAL A 189 -14.75 -2.51 15.61
C VAL A 189 -13.71 -1.48 16.01
N VAL A 190 -12.63 -1.39 15.25
CA VAL A 190 -11.52 -0.45 15.49
C VAL A 190 -11.25 0.35 14.24
N GLU A 191 -10.86 1.62 14.42
CA GLU A 191 -10.45 2.49 13.31
C GLU A 191 -8.96 2.29 13.00
N THR A 192 -8.64 2.15 11.73
CA THR A 192 -7.27 2.15 11.21
C THR A 192 -7.08 3.33 10.27
N ILE A 193 -5.86 3.85 10.23
CA ILE A 193 -5.48 4.97 9.36
C ILE A 193 -4.18 4.58 8.67
N TRP A 194 -4.15 4.73 7.35
CA TRP A 194 -2.97 4.58 6.52
C TRP A 194 -2.91 5.74 5.54
N SER A 195 -1.74 5.98 4.95
CA SER A 195 -1.59 7.03 3.92
C SER A 195 -1.00 6.48 2.64
N ILE A 196 -1.29 7.16 1.55
CA ILE A 196 -0.68 6.92 0.25
C ILE A 196 0.31 8.05 0.03
N ARG A 197 1.56 7.67 -0.26
CA ARG A 197 2.58 8.65 -0.69
C ARG A 197 2.88 8.54 -2.18
N ALA A 198 2.89 7.32 -2.70
CA ALA A 198 2.93 7.01 -4.12
C ALA A 198 1.74 6.10 -4.42
N ASN A 199 0.88 6.49 -5.37
CA ASN A 199 -0.38 5.78 -5.60
C ASN A 199 -0.21 4.65 -6.61
N HIS A 200 0.22 3.48 -6.14
CA HIS A 200 0.28 2.27 -6.97
C HIS A 200 -1.07 1.57 -7.18
N GLY A 201 -2.19 2.22 -6.81
CA GLY A 201 -3.53 1.67 -6.95
C GLY A 201 -3.74 0.45 -6.06
N GLY A 202 -4.42 -0.56 -6.61
CA GLY A 202 -4.66 -1.84 -5.97
C GLY A 202 -5.78 -1.83 -4.93
N GLY A 203 -5.53 -2.52 -3.83
CA GLY A 203 -6.42 -2.62 -2.68
C GLY A 203 -5.70 -3.23 -1.49
N TYR A 204 -6.40 -3.30 -0.36
CA TYR A 204 -5.83 -3.64 0.93
C TYR A 204 -6.77 -4.52 1.77
N GLN A 205 -6.18 -5.20 2.74
CA GLN A 205 -6.85 -6.04 3.72
C GLN A 205 -6.08 -5.94 5.04
N TYR A 206 -6.78 -6.09 6.16
CA TYR A 206 -6.16 -6.20 7.48
C TYR A 206 -6.19 -7.65 7.95
N ARG A 207 -5.15 -8.07 8.64
CA ARG A 207 -4.96 -9.43 9.13
C ARG A 207 -4.29 -9.39 10.49
N LEU A 208 -4.55 -10.39 11.30
CA LEU A 208 -3.83 -10.58 12.56
C LEU A 208 -2.98 -11.86 12.49
N CYS A 209 -1.94 -11.90 13.29
CA CYS A 209 -1.23 -13.14 13.60
C CYS A 209 -0.97 -13.11 15.11
N PRO A 210 -1.24 -14.20 15.85
CA PRO A 210 -0.99 -14.23 17.29
C PRO A 210 0.46 -13.86 17.60
N LEU A 211 0.67 -13.03 18.63
CA LEU A 211 1.99 -12.49 18.95
C LEU A 211 3.03 -13.58 19.26
N GLN A 212 2.59 -14.68 19.86
CA GLN A 212 3.44 -15.84 20.21
C GLN A 212 3.66 -16.80 19.04
N ALA A 213 2.95 -16.62 17.93
CA ALA A 213 3.13 -17.45 16.74
C ALA A 213 4.35 -17.00 15.93
N LYS A 214 4.83 -17.90 15.06
CA LYS A 214 5.81 -17.53 14.04
C LYS A 214 5.10 -16.61 13.02
N LEU A 215 5.55 -15.37 12.92
CA LEU A 215 5.02 -14.38 11.98
C LEU A 215 5.34 -14.80 10.53
N THR A 216 4.43 -15.51 9.89
CA THR A 216 4.50 -15.93 8.49
C THR A 216 3.28 -15.42 7.73
N GLU A 217 3.37 -15.28 6.41
CA GLU A 217 2.22 -14.90 5.59
C GLU A 217 1.04 -15.85 5.80
N ALA A 218 1.29 -17.16 5.91
CA ALA A 218 0.26 -18.15 6.20
C ALA A 218 -0.46 -17.89 7.55
N CYS A 219 0.26 -17.39 8.57
CA CYS A 219 -0.36 -17.03 9.85
C CYS A 219 -1.33 -15.86 9.68
N PHE A 220 -0.92 -14.81 8.95
CA PHE A 220 -1.78 -13.66 8.69
C PHE A 220 -2.97 -14.02 7.80
N GLN A 221 -2.74 -14.83 6.76
CA GLN A 221 -3.81 -15.31 5.88
C GLN A 221 -4.82 -16.19 6.61
N ALA A 222 -4.48 -16.79 7.76
CA ALA A 222 -5.44 -17.56 8.55
C ALA A 222 -6.48 -16.68 9.29
N THR A 223 -6.23 -15.36 9.46
CA THR A 223 -7.18 -14.46 10.12
C THR A 223 -7.36 -13.13 9.38
N PRO A 224 -7.99 -13.13 8.19
CA PRO A 224 -8.46 -11.90 7.56
C PRO A 224 -9.49 -11.20 8.45
N LEU A 225 -9.37 -9.89 8.60
CA LEU A 225 -10.35 -9.07 9.30
C LEU A 225 -11.37 -8.51 8.31
N GLU A 226 -12.64 -8.53 8.71
CA GLU A 226 -13.73 -7.92 7.96
C GLU A 226 -13.72 -6.39 8.12
N PHE A 227 -14.12 -5.70 7.05
CA PHE A 227 -14.35 -4.26 7.11
C PHE A 227 -15.71 -3.99 7.76
N ALA A 228 -15.73 -3.14 8.79
CA ALA A 228 -16.98 -2.79 9.48
C ALA A 228 -17.90 -1.86 8.66
N GLY A 229 -17.40 -1.27 7.57
CA GLY A 229 -18.16 -0.39 6.69
C GLY A 229 -17.28 0.44 5.78
N ASN A 230 -17.88 1.49 5.22
CA ASN A 230 -17.25 2.43 4.31
C ASN A 230 -16.08 3.20 4.95
N SER A 231 -15.07 3.51 4.13
CA SER A 231 -13.90 4.29 4.53
C SER A 231 -14.14 5.81 4.45
N ARG A 232 -13.13 6.56 4.85
CA ARG A 232 -13.10 8.02 4.84
C ARG A 232 -11.71 8.51 4.48
N LEU A 233 -11.62 9.61 3.73
CA LEU A 233 -10.38 10.31 3.40
C LEU A 233 -10.14 11.42 4.43
N MET A 234 -8.94 11.46 4.97
CA MET A 234 -8.48 12.54 5.84
C MET A 234 -7.71 13.58 5.04
N MET A 235 -8.21 14.81 5.02
CA MET A 235 -7.53 15.95 4.42
C MET A 235 -6.45 16.48 5.36
N SER A 236 -5.48 17.26 4.86
CA SER A 236 -4.37 17.76 5.68
C SER A 236 -4.78 18.72 6.80
N ASN A 237 -5.96 19.36 6.66
CA ASN A 237 -6.57 20.19 7.69
C ASN A 237 -7.37 19.37 8.72
N GLY A 238 -7.39 18.04 8.62
CA GLY A 238 -8.12 17.12 9.49
C GLY A 238 -9.59 16.91 9.11
N ALA A 239 -10.10 17.55 8.06
CA ALA A 239 -11.45 17.28 7.57
C ALA A 239 -11.57 15.84 7.06
N MET A 240 -12.70 15.19 7.32
CA MET A 240 -12.98 13.83 6.88
C MET A 240 -14.04 13.81 5.79
N ILE A 241 -13.73 13.14 4.68
CA ILE A 241 -14.63 12.95 3.55
C ILE A 241 -15.06 11.49 3.52
N GLY A 242 -16.36 11.20 3.63
CA GLY A 242 -16.88 9.84 3.55
C GLY A 242 -16.73 9.26 2.14
N ILE A 243 -16.33 7.99 2.03
CA ILE A 243 -16.13 7.32 0.74
C ILE A 243 -16.93 6.03 0.69
N ASN A 244 -17.78 5.88 -0.34
CA ASN A 244 -18.39 4.58 -0.62
C ASN A 244 -17.31 3.59 -1.09
N SER A 245 -17.13 2.52 -0.34
CA SER A 245 -16.03 1.58 -0.52
C SER A 245 -16.41 0.45 -1.45
N THR A 246 -15.47 0.06 -2.32
CA THR A 246 -15.61 -1.12 -3.17
C THR A 246 -14.94 -2.32 -2.49
N PHE A 247 -15.72 -3.35 -2.19
CA PHE A 247 -15.26 -4.58 -1.56
C PHE A 247 -15.19 -5.72 -2.57
N VAL A 248 -14.13 -6.54 -2.49
CA VAL A 248 -13.89 -7.69 -3.36
C VAL A 248 -13.67 -8.92 -2.49
N SER A 249 -14.54 -9.93 -2.62
CA SER A 249 -14.43 -11.21 -1.90
C SER A 249 -14.41 -12.43 -2.83
N GLU A 250 -14.75 -12.23 -4.11
CA GLU A 250 -14.68 -13.28 -5.14
C GLU A 250 -13.26 -13.35 -5.71
N GLY A 251 -12.77 -14.58 -5.93
CA GLY A 251 -11.45 -14.79 -6.53
C GLY A 251 -10.26 -14.40 -5.63
N THR A 252 -10.49 -14.20 -4.34
CA THR A 252 -9.46 -13.81 -3.36
C THR A 252 -8.72 -15.01 -2.78
N SER A 253 -7.54 -14.76 -2.21
CA SER A 253 -6.78 -15.73 -1.41
C SER A 253 -6.52 -15.16 0.00
N PRO A 254 -7.01 -15.80 1.07
CA PRO A 254 -7.87 -16.99 1.08
C PRO A 254 -9.24 -16.78 0.39
N PRO A 255 -9.90 -17.86 -0.07
CA PRO A 255 -11.23 -17.78 -0.67
C PRO A 255 -12.24 -17.13 0.28
N GLY A 256 -13.03 -16.18 -0.24
CA GLY A 256 -14.07 -15.47 0.51
C GLY A 256 -13.56 -14.37 1.44
N SER A 257 -12.24 -14.19 1.58
CA SER A 257 -11.69 -13.08 2.35
C SER A 257 -11.93 -11.74 1.66
N THR A 258 -12.39 -10.73 2.40
CA THR A 258 -12.72 -9.43 1.81
C THR A 258 -11.53 -8.50 1.73
N TRP A 259 -11.33 -7.90 0.56
CA TRP A 259 -10.40 -6.81 0.31
C TRP A 259 -11.15 -5.53 -0.01
N GLN A 260 -10.58 -4.39 0.35
CA GLN A 260 -11.09 -3.09 -0.05
C GLN A 260 -10.21 -2.52 -1.17
N MET A 261 -10.82 -2.09 -2.27
CA MET A 261 -10.11 -1.38 -3.34
C MET A 261 -9.55 -0.05 -2.80
N ASN A 262 -8.36 0.35 -3.26
CA ASN A 262 -7.85 1.70 -3.04
C ASN A 262 -8.84 2.72 -3.63
N PRO A 263 -9.45 3.59 -2.80
CA PRO A 263 -10.52 4.46 -3.23
C PRO A 263 -10.04 5.73 -3.96
N LEU A 264 -8.72 5.95 -4.07
CA LEU A 264 -8.17 7.15 -4.71
C LEU A 264 -7.62 6.80 -6.10
N PRO A 265 -8.06 7.49 -7.17
CA PRO A 265 -7.48 7.30 -8.49
C PRO A 265 -6.07 7.90 -8.55
N MET A 266 -5.23 7.40 -9.46
CA MET A 266 -3.97 8.07 -9.78
C MET A 266 -4.25 9.30 -10.67
N THR A 267 -3.36 10.30 -10.62
CA THR A 267 -3.43 11.50 -11.46
C THR A 267 -2.79 11.33 -12.84
N HIS A 268 -1.99 10.29 -13.05
CA HIS A 268 -1.39 9.98 -14.33
C HIS A 268 -1.77 8.57 -14.77
N ASP A 269 -2.56 8.39 -15.81
CA ASP A 269 -2.54 7.12 -16.54
C ASP A 269 -1.23 7.05 -17.37
N TYR A 270 -0.08 6.94 -16.69
CA TYR A 270 1.25 6.89 -17.32
C TYR A 270 1.41 5.64 -18.20
N THR A 271 0.48 4.68 -18.09
CA THR A 271 0.59 3.35 -18.72
C THR A 271 -0.50 3.05 -19.75
N ALA A 272 -1.56 3.86 -19.88
CA ALA A 272 -2.39 3.85 -21.08
C ALA A 272 -1.63 4.50 -22.25
N HIS A 273 -0.78 3.73 -22.92
CA HIS A 273 -0.30 4.02 -24.27
C HIS A 273 0.35 5.40 -24.53
N GLY A 274 1.12 5.95 -23.59
CA GLY A 274 1.87 7.18 -23.86
C GLY A 274 0.99 8.40 -24.19
N GLN A 275 -0.29 8.40 -23.77
CA GLN A 275 -1.20 9.53 -23.95
C GLN A 275 -0.97 10.63 -22.89
N GLY A 276 -0.08 10.45 -21.91
CA GLY A 276 0.29 11.45 -20.92
C GLY A 276 1.53 12.25 -21.32
N GLY A 277 1.51 12.92 -22.47
CA GLY A 277 2.52 13.93 -22.81
C GLY A 277 2.25 15.26 -22.06
N PRO A 278 3.24 16.16 -21.93
CA PRO A 278 3.02 17.48 -21.37
C PRO A 278 1.86 18.18 -22.11
N GLY A 279 0.78 18.52 -21.40
CA GLY A 279 -0.38 19.24 -21.94
C GLY A 279 -1.62 18.40 -22.29
N GLN A 280 -1.61 17.08 -22.08
CA GLN A 280 -2.81 16.24 -22.20
C GLN A 280 -3.65 16.32 -20.91
N PRO A 281 -5.00 16.32 -20.98
CA PRO A 281 -5.86 16.28 -19.81
C PRO A 281 -5.53 15.06 -18.95
N ARG A 282 -5.35 15.25 -17.64
CA ARG A 282 -5.19 14.13 -16.70
C ARG A 282 -6.52 13.39 -16.61
N GLU A 283 -6.64 12.27 -17.31
CA GLU A 283 -7.79 11.37 -17.16
C GLU A 283 -7.56 10.46 -15.95
N HIS A 284 -8.54 10.42 -15.05
CA HIS A 284 -8.54 9.50 -13.93
C HIS A 284 -9.20 8.17 -14.35
N PRO A 285 -8.67 7.00 -13.91
CA PRO A 285 -9.33 5.72 -14.17
C PRO A 285 -10.76 5.65 -13.62
N PHE A 286 -11.07 6.45 -12.59
CA PHE A 286 -12.41 6.64 -12.04
C PHE A 286 -12.50 8.00 -11.32
N PRO A 287 -13.71 8.55 -11.10
CA PRO A 287 -13.86 9.86 -10.47
C PRO A 287 -13.24 9.92 -9.07
N PRO A 288 -12.46 10.97 -8.73
CA PRO A 288 -11.97 11.17 -7.38
C PRO A 288 -13.13 11.45 -6.41
N PRO A 289 -12.99 11.11 -5.12
CA PRO A 289 -14.05 11.27 -4.11
C PRO A 289 -14.38 12.74 -3.77
N CYS A 290 -13.54 13.68 -4.21
CA CYS A 290 -13.74 15.10 -4.03
C CYS A 290 -13.08 15.88 -5.16
N HIS A 291 -13.44 17.16 -5.30
CA HIS A 291 -12.83 18.03 -6.29
C HIS A 291 -11.34 18.23 -5.98
N ASP A 292 -10.51 17.92 -6.97
CA ASP A 292 -9.06 18.10 -6.91
C ASP A 292 -8.64 19.21 -7.88
N PRO A 293 -8.62 20.49 -7.43
CA PRO A 293 -8.17 21.57 -8.29
C PRO A 293 -6.65 21.51 -8.41
N CYS A 294 -6.11 20.68 -9.29
CA CYS A 294 -4.73 20.83 -9.75
C CYS A 294 -4.73 21.77 -10.96
N PRO A 295 -4.24 23.02 -10.86
CA PRO A 295 -4.21 23.95 -11.98
C PRO A 295 -3.32 23.43 -13.11
N ALA A 296 -3.59 23.89 -14.34
CA ALA A 296 -2.67 23.71 -15.45
C ALA A 296 -1.31 24.34 -15.08
N GLY A 297 -0.24 23.54 -15.03
CA GLY A 297 1.08 23.96 -14.52
C GLY A 297 1.58 23.14 -13.32
N GLY A 298 0.77 22.22 -12.80
CA GLY A 298 1.14 21.34 -11.69
C GLY A 298 0.67 21.86 -10.33
N CYS A 299 0.80 21.00 -9.32
CA CYS A 299 0.46 21.31 -7.94
C CYS A 299 1.76 21.69 -7.20
N PRO A 300 2.10 22.99 -7.05
CA PRO A 300 3.30 23.40 -6.32
C PRO A 300 3.15 23.07 -4.84
N GLY A 301 3.83 22.01 -4.41
CA GLY A 301 3.94 21.60 -3.01
C GLY A 301 2.75 20.79 -2.53
N LEU A 302 3.02 19.54 -2.12
CA LEU A 302 2.09 18.66 -1.40
C LEU A 302 1.81 19.23 0.01
N SER A 303 1.13 20.36 0.09
CA SER A 303 0.71 20.97 1.35
C SER A 303 -0.64 20.42 1.83
N GLN A 304 -1.38 19.73 0.95
CA GLN A 304 -2.66 19.11 1.25
C GLN A 304 -2.76 17.69 0.71
N GLY A 305 -3.49 16.83 1.41
CA GLY A 305 -3.90 15.54 0.86
C GLY A 305 -4.78 15.80 -0.36
N LEU A 306 -4.41 15.25 -1.50
CA LEU A 306 -5.14 15.38 -2.75
C LEU A 306 -6.22 14.29 -2.84
N CYS A 307 -7.34 14.60 -3.49
CA CYS A 307 -8.43 13.65 -3.73
C CYS A 307 -8.04 12.60 -4.78
N SER A 308 -7.03 12.93 -5.57
CA SER A 308 -6.30 12.05 -6.47
C SER A 308 -4.92 11.77 -5.84
N GLY A 309 -4.48 10.53 -5.84
CA GLY A 309 -3.43 10.07 -4.91
C GLY A 309 -2.00 10.57 -5.12
N GLU A 310 -1.76 11.64 -5.90
CA GLU A 310 -0.44 12.22 -6.22
C GLU A 310 -0.49 13.70 -6.61
#